data_AF-A0A3N5Y2I0-F1
#
_entry.id   AF-A0A3N5Y2I0-F1
#
_cell.length_a   1.000
_cell.length_b   1.000
_cell.length_c   1.000
_cell.angle_alpha   90.00
_cell.angle_beta   90.00
_cell.angle_gamma   90.00
#
_symmetry.space_group_name_H-M   'P 1'
#
loop_
_entity.id
_entity.type
_entity.pdbx_description
1 polymer ?
#
loop_
_entity_poly.entity_id
_entity_poly.type
_entity_poly.pdbx_seq_one_letter_code
_entity_poly.pdbx_strand_id
1 'polypeptide(L)'
;MHERKSTKITFRWYAYVLILNAIGLARLAEKVFNETGGFASRYLPLVLTLAVSIGVYGCIASRPIYKRWIWRLLLNLLIVISIGLLIFAGYLLFFAGASAITAAMGLLFIFIVLLPGLIKLQQYSSKSAEFWHS
;
A
#
# COMPACT_ATOMS: atom_id res chain seq x y z
N MET A 1 32.26 -8.56 14.26
CA MET A 1 32.32 -7.70 13.06
C MET A 1 31.27 -8.21 12.07
N HIS A 2 30.01 -7.81 12.23
CA HIS A 2 28.93 -8.26 11.35
C HIS A 2 29.00 -7.48 10.04
N GLU A 3 29.34 -8.15 8.95
CA GLU A 3 29.18 -7.64 7.59
C GLU A 3 27.76 -7.11 7.42
N ARG A 4 27.60 -5.79 7.35
CA ARG A 4 26.41 -5.16 6.79
C ARG A 4 26.39 -5.54 5.32
N LYS A 5 25.75 -6.67 4.98
CA LYS A 5 25.33 -6.95 3.60
C LYS A 5 24.50 -5.75 3.17
N SER A 6 25.09 -4.89 2.33
CA SER A 6 24.40 -3.78 1.69
C SER A 6 23.33 -4.40 0.79
N THR A 7 22.12 -4.58 1.34
CA THR A 7 20.97 -5.13 0.62
C THR A 7 20.59 -4.12 -0.47
N LYS A 8 21.16 -4.30 -1.67
CA LYS A 8 20.75 -3.52 -2.84
C LYS A 8 19.27 -3.78 -3.05
N ILE A 9 18.46 -2.73 -3.01
CA ILE A 9 17.06 -2.80 -3.41
C ILE A 9 17.06 -3.30 -4.85
N THR A 10 16.47 -4.47 -5.09
CA THR A 10 16.40 -5.02 -6.44
C THR A 10 15.51 -4.11 -7.30
N PHE A 11 15.87 -3.94 -8.57
CA PHE A 11 15.16 -3.09 -9.53
C PHE A 11 13.64 -3.29 -9.52
N ARG A 12 13.18 -4.53 -9.29
CA ARG A 12 11.76 -4.90 -9.15
C ARG A 12 11.02 -4.12 -8.05
N TRP A 13 11.66 -3.85 -6.92
CA TRP A 13 11.05 -3.09 -5.83
C TRP A 13 11.01 -1.58 -6.12
N TYR A 14 12.00 -1.05 -6.84
CA TYR A 14 11.92 0.33 -7.34
C TYR A 14 10.78 0.48 -8.34
N ALA A 15 10.68 -0.41 -9.32
CA ALA A 15 9.58 -0.41 -10.27
C ALA A 15 8.21 -0.52 -9.57
N TYR A 16 8.09 -1.43 -8.59
CA TYR A 16 6.88 -1.57 -7.77
C TYR A 16 6.50 -0.27 -7.05
N VAL A 17 7.44 0.35 -6.34
CA VAL A 17 7.21 1.61 -5.61
C VAL A 17 6.83 2.74 -6.57
N LEU A 18 7.48 2.83 -7.74
CA LEU A 18 7.14 3.84 -8.74
C LEU A 18 5.71 3.63 -9.27
N ILE A 19 5.33 2.40 -9.61
CA ILE A 19 3.96 2.08 -10.06
C ILE A 19 2.95 2.42 -8.97
N LEU A 20 3.22 2.04 -7.72
CA LEU A 20 2.32 2.30 -6.60
C LEU A 20 2.08 3.80 -6.39
N ASN A 21 3.15 4.62 -6.43
CA ASN A 21 3.03 6.07 -6.30
C ASN A 21 2.40 6.71 -7.54
N ALA A 22 2.66 6.20 -8.74
CA ALA A 22 2.01 6.66 -9.96
C ALA A 22 0.49 6.47 -9.89
N ILE A 23 0.03 5.34 -9.34
CA ILE A 23 -1.41 5.09 -9.09
C ILE A 23 -1.97 6.09 -8.07
N GLY A 24 -1.26 6.32 -6.95
CA GLY A 24 -1.65 7.30 -5.94
C GLY A 24 -1.77 8.72 -6.50
N LEU A 25 -0.81 9.12 -7.34
CA LEU A 25 -0.78 10.41 -8.00
C LEU A 25 -1.88 10.54 -9.06
N ALA A 26 -2.11 9.50 -9.86
CA ALA A 26 -3.18 9.47 -10.85
C ALA A 26 -4.55 9.64 -10.18
N ARG A 27 -4.78 8.99 -9.03
CA ARG A 27 -6.01 9.14 -8.24
C ARG A 27 -6.16 10.53 -7.64
N LEU A 28 -5.07 11.14 -7.17
CA LEU A 28 -5.09 12.53 -6.71
C LEU A 28 -5.46 13.46 -7.87
N ALA A 29 -4.77 13.34 -9.01
CA ALA A 29 -5.03 14.14 -10.20
C ALA A 29 -6.49 14.02 -10.64
N GLU A 30 -7.01 12.79 -10.77
CA GLU A 30 -8.41 12.53 -11.13
C GLU A 30 -9.38 13.27 -10.19
N LYS A 31 -9.17 13.20 -8.87
CA LYS A 31 -10.08 13.86 -7.91
C LYS A 31 -9.92 15.38 -7.85
N VAL A 32 -8.71 15.89 -8.10
CA VAL A 32 -8.46 17.33 -8.16
C VAL A 32 -9.10 17.92 -9.42
N PHE A 33 -8.92 17.29 -10.59
CA PHE A 33 -9.47 17.77 -11.86
C PHE A 33 -11.00 17.64 -11.94
N ASN A 34 -11.56 16.58 -11.36
CA ASN A 34 -13.02 16.39 -11.33
C ASN A 34 -13.69 17.10 -10.14
N GLU A 35 -12.93 17.84 -9.32
CA GLU A 35 -13.40 18.52 -8.09
C GLU A 35 -14.18 17.61 -7.12
N THR A 36 -13.97 16.30 -7.18
CA THR A 36 -14.77 15.33 -6.43
C THR A 36 -14.17 15.02 -5.06
N GLY A 37 -15.06 14.98 -4.04
CA GLY A 37 -14.73 14.57 -2.68
C GLY A 37 -13.99 15.64 -1.85
N GLY A 38 -14.00 15.47 -0.52
CA GLY A 38 -13.30 16.35 0.42
C GLY A 38 -11.79 16.10 0.49
N PHE A 39 -11.07 16.96 1.22
CA PHE A 39 -9.61 16.92 1.39
C PHE A 39 -9.07 15.51 1.64
N ALA A 40 -9.60 14.80 2.66
CA ALA A 40 -9.17 13.45 2.98
C ALA A 40 -9.31 12.49 1.79
N SER A 41 -10.43 12.53 1.08
CA SER A 41 -10.68 11.66 -0.08
C SER A 41 -9.67 11.89 -1.22
N ARG A 42 -9.21 13.14 -1.40
CA ARG A 42 -8.26 13.53 -2.45
C ARG A 42 -6.84 13.06 -2.14
N TYR A 43 -6.35 13.32 -0.92
CA TYR A 43 -4.95 13.10 -0.57
C TYR A 43 -4.66 11.72 0.02
N LEU A 44 -5.64 11.06 0.64
CA LEU A 44 -5.44 9.78 1.34
C LEU A 44 -4.84 8.69 0.45
N PRO A 45 -5.25 8.50 -0.83
CA PRO A 45 -4.62 7.50 -1.70
C PRO A 45 -3.11 7.72 -1.85
N LEU A 46 -2.69 8.97 -2.09
CA LEU A 46 -1.27 9.30 -2.24
C LEU A 46 -0.53 9.08 -0.91
N VAL A 47 -1.08 9.54 0.22
CA VAL A 47 -0.47 9.35 1.54
C VAL A 47 -0.28 7.85 1.85
N LEU A 48 -1.28 7.01 1.54
CA LEU A 48 -1.19 5.56 1.75
C LEU A 48 -0.11 4.93 0.87
N THR A 49 -0.05 5.28 -0.42
CA THR A 49 0.98 4.75 -1.33
C THR A 49 2.40 5.16 -0.92
N LEU A 50 2.58 6.40 -0.44
CA LEU A 50 3.85 6.87 0.13
C LEU A 50 4.20 6.12 1.41
N ALA A 51 3.24 5.93 2.33
CA ALA A 51 3.47 5.21 3.58
C ALA A 51 3.88 3.75 3.33
N VAL A 52 3.20 3.06 2.40
CA VAL A 52 3.57 1.70 1.97
C VAL A 52 4.98 1.70 1.36
N SER A 53 5.31 2.69 0.54
CA SER A 53 6.63 2.82 -0.08
C SER A 53 7.75 2.96 0.95
N ILE A 54 7.54 3.80 1.98
CA ILE A 54 8.48 3.95 3.11
C ILE A 54 8.60 2.63 3.88
N GLY A 55 7.51 1.92 4.11
CA GLY A 55 7.52 0.62 4.79
C GLY A 55 8.29 -0.45 4.01
N VAL A 56 8.09 -0.53 2.69
CA VAL A 56 8.85 -1.42 1.80
C VAL A 56 10.34 -1.07 1.81
N TYR A 57 10.68 0.21 1.70
CA TYR A 57 12.05 0.68 1.77
C TYR A 57 12.71 0.33 3.11
N GLY A 58 12.06 0.65 4.24
CA GLY A 58 12.53 0.32 5.59
C GLY A 58 12.73 -1.18 5.80
N CYS A 59 11.84 -2.00 5.22
CA CYS A 59 11.96 -3.45 5.23
C CYS A 59 13.22 -3.95 4.53
N ILE A 60 13.49 -3.46 3.32
CA ILE A 60 14.62 -3.91 2.48
C ILE A 60 15.94 -3.36 3.01
N ALA A 61 15.97 -2.09 3.40
CA ALA A 61 17.14 -1.44 3.98
C ALA A 61 17.44 -1.94 5.41
N SER A 62 16.54 -2.73 6.01
CA SER A 62 16.63 -3.18 7.40
C SER A 62 16.96 -2.03 8.35
N ARG A 63 16.25 -0.92 8.20
CA ARG A 63 16.34 0.22 9.13
C ARG A 63 15.05 0.34 9.92
N PRO A 64 15.10 0.55 11.25
CA PRO A 64 13.92 0.90 12.02
C PRO A 64 13.55 2.35 11.69
N ILE A 65 12.50 2.52 10.89
CA ILE A 65 11.93 3.83 10.57
C ILE A 65 10.69 3.94 11.45
N TYR A 66 10.61 4.90 12.36
CA TYR A 66 9.51 5.02 13.34
C TYR A 66 9.34 3.82 14.30
N LYS A 67 8.33 3.90 15.18
CA LYS A 67 8.00 2.86 16.16
C LYS A 67 7.24 1.69 15.53
N ARG A 68 7.51 0.47 15.99
CA ARG A 68 6.86 -0.77 15.54
C ARG A 68 5.34 -0.72 15.51
N TRP A 69 4.72 -0.08 16.51
CA TRP A 69 3.25 -0.01 16.63
C TRP A 69 2.59 0.77 15.49
N ILE A 70 3.26 1.78 14.93
CA ILE A 70 2.75 2.57 13.80
C ILE A 70 2.60 1.69 12.56
N TRP A 71 3.60 0.84 12.29
CA TRP A 71 3.54 -0.09 11.16
C TRP A 71 2.49 -1.18 11.32
N ARG A 72 2.26 -1.64 12.55
CA ARG A 72 1.16 -2.57 12.85
C ARG A 72 -0.20 -1.92 12.65
N LEU A 73 -0.36 -0.67 13.09
CA LEU A 73 -1.59 0.09 12.88
C LEU A 73 -1.85 0.33 11.39
N LEU A 74 -0.82 0.75 10.65
CA LEU A 74 -0.90 0.92 9.19
C LEU A 74 -1.24 -0.39 8.48
N LEU A 75 -0.60 -1.51 8.87
CA LEU A 75 -0.89 -2.82 8.31
C LEU A 75 -2.35 -3.23 8.57
N ASN A 76 -2.84 -3.09 9.80
CA ASN A 76 -4.21 -3.43 10.16
C ASN A 76 -5.22 -2.56 9.37
N LEU A 77 -4.97 -1.26 9.25
CA LEU A 77 -5.80 -0.38 8.42
C LEU A 77 -5.83 -0.83 6.95
N LEU A 78 -4.68 -1.15 6.38
CA LEU A 78 -4.59 -1.63 5.00
C LEU A 78 -5.30 -2.97 4.80
N ILE A 79 -5.24 -3.88 5.77
CA ILE A 79 -5.99 -5.15 5.73
C ILE A 79 -7.49 -4.89 5.73
N VAL A 80 -7.99 -4.04 6.64
CA VAL A 80 -9.42 -3.68 6.71
C VAL A 80 -9.89 -3.05 5.40
N ILE A 81 -9.11 -2.11 4.85
CA ILE A 81 -9.41 -1.48 3.55
C ILE A 81 -9.42 -2.52 2.42
N SER A 82 -8.47 -3.45 2.43
CA SER A 82 -8.36 -4.49 1.39
C SER A 82 -9.52 -5.48 1.44
N ILE A 83 -9.97 -5.87 2.64
CA ILE A 83 -11.16 -6.70 2.83
C ILE A 83 -12.40 -5.95 2.34
N GLY A 84 -12.55 -4.68 2.72
CA GLY A 84 -13.65 -3.83 2.24
C GLY A 84 -13.68 -3.71 0.71
N LEU A 85 -12.51 -3.54 0.10
CA LEU A 85 -12.34 -3.53 -1.36
C LEU A 85 -12.82 -4.83 -2.00
N LEU A 86 -12.45 -5.99 -1.45
CA LEU A 86 -12.87 -7.29 -1.98
C LEU A 86 -14.37 -7.52 -1.84
N ILE A 87 -14.94 -7.19 -0.68
CA ILE A 87 -16.39 -7.30 -0.44
C ILE A 87 -17.14 -6.41 -1.43
N PHE A 88 -16.70 -5.16 -1.60
CA PHE A 88 -17.35 -4.22 -2.51
C PHE A 88 -17.18 -4.61 -3.98
N ALA A 89 -16.00 -5.09 -4.38
CA ALA A 89 -15.78 -5.62 -5.72
C ALA A 89 -16.68 -6.84 -6.01
N GLY A 90 -16.82 -7.75 -5.04
CA GLY A 90 -17.76 -8.87 -5.12
C GLY A 90 -19.20 -8.38 -5.27
N TYR A 91 -19.62 -7.43 -4.45
CA TYR A 91 -20.95 -6.83 -4.56
C TYR A 91 -21.22 -6.27 -5.97
N LEU A 92 -20.27 -5.52 -6.54
CA LEU A 92 -20.42 -4.95 -7.88
C LEU A 92 -20.54 -6.03 -8.97
N LEU A 93 -19.80 -7.15 -8.84
CA LEU A 93 -19.86 -8.25 -9.82
C LEU A 93 -21.19 -9.00 -9.77
N PHE A 94 -21.76 -9.21 -8.58
CA PHE A 94 -22.95 -10.05 -8.42
C PHE A 94 -24.26 -9.26 -8.45
N PHE A 95 -24.25 -7.98 -8.06
CA PHE A 95 -25.49 -7.23 -7.81
C PHE A 95 -25.64 -5.92 -8.60
N ALA A 96 -24.56 -5.35 -9.15
CA ALA A 96 -24.61 -4.03 -9.80
C ALA A 96 -24.75 -4.08 -11.34
N GLY A 97 -24.84 -5.28 -11.93
CA GLY A 97 -25.07 -5.47 -13.36
C GLY A 97 -23.83 -5.23 -14.24
N ALA A 98 -23.99 -5.39 -15.56
CA ALA A 98 -22.88 -5.41 -16.51
C ALA A 98 -22.06 -4.10 -16.57
N SER A 99 -22.69 -2.95 -16.33
CA SER A 99 -22.03 -1.64 -16.32
C SER A 99 -21.04 -1.47 -15.16
N ALA A 100 -21.15 -2.27 -14.09
CA ALA A 100 -20.30 -2.19 -12.92
C ALA A 100 -19.06 -3.10 -12.98
N ILE A 101 -18.98 -3.99 -13.98
CA ILE A 101 -17.88 -4.96 -14.13
C ILE A 101 -16.53 -4.24 -14.26
N THR A 102 -16.46 -3.16 -15.04
CA THR A 102 -15.22 -2.39 -15.22
C THR A 102 -14.75 -1.78 -13.90
N ALA A 103 -15.67 -1.26 -13.07
CA ALA A 103 -15.34 -0.72 -11.76
C ALA A 103 -14.85 -1.83 -10.83
N ALA A 104 -15.52 -2.99 -10.80
CA ALA A 104 -15.11 -4.14 -9.99
C ALA A 104 -13.71 -4.65 -10.38
N MET A 105 -13.43 -4.78 -11.68
CA MET A 105 -12.09 -5.14 -12.18
C MET A 105 -11.02 -4.13 -11.75
N GLY A 106 -11.35 -2.84 -11.77
CA GLY A 106 -10.46 -1.79 -11.26
C GLY A 106 -10.14 -1.96 -9.77
N LEU A 107 -11.12 -2.31 -8.94
CA LEU A 107 -10.92 -2.57 -7.51
C LEU A 107 -10.06 -3.82 -7.26
N LEU A 108 -10.30 -4.90 -8.01
CA LEU A 108 -9.49 -6.12 -7.93
C LEU A 108 -8.05 -5.86 -8.37
N PHE A 109 -7.85 -5.09 -9.44
CA PHE A 109 -6.52 -4.69 -9.88
C PHE A 109 -5.77 -3.92 -8.78
N ILE A 110 -6.42 -2.95 -8.14
CA ILE A 110 -5.85 -2.19 -7.01
C ILE A 110 -5.46 -3.13 -5.87
N PHE A 111 -6.31 -4.09 -5.53
CA PHE A 111 -6.02 -5.10 -4.51
C PHE A 111 -4.78 -5.93 -4.85
N ILE A 112 -4.68 -6.41 -6.10
CA ILE A 112 -3.52 -7.19 -6.57
C ILE A 112 -2.22 -6.37 -6.47
N VAL A 113 -2.26 -5.09 -6.84
CA VAL A 113 -1.11 -4.19 -6.73
C VAL A 113 -0.71 -3.91 -5.27
N LEU A 114 -1.67 -3.93 -4.34
CA LEU A 114 -1.42 -3.73 -2.91
C LEU A 114 -0.79 -4.96 -2.23
N LEU A 115 -1.04 -6.18 -2.72
CA LEU A 115 -0.59 -7.42 -2.09
C LEU A 115 0.92 -7.49 -1.79
N PRO A 116 1.84 -7.17 -2.73
CA PRO A 116 3.27 -7.22 -2.43
C PRO A 116 3.69 -6.26 -1.30
N GLY A 117 3.05 -5.09 -1.25
CA GLY A 117 3.26 -4.09 -0.20
C GLY A 117 2.79 -4.59 1.16
N LEU A 118 1.60 -5.20 1.22
CA LEU A 118 1.07 -5.82 2.44
C LEU A 118 2.00 -6.91 2.98
N ILE A 119 2.46 -7.82 2.12
CA ILE A 119 3.39 -8.89 2.50
C ILE A 119 4.68 -8.29 3.08
N LYS A 120 5.22 -7.24 2.45
CA LYS A 120 6.43 -6.58 2.94
C LYS A 120 6.22 -5.84 4.25
N LEU A 121 5.12 -5.13 4.43
CA LEU A 121 4.80 -4.47 5.70
C LEU A 121 4.59 -5.50 6.82
N GLN A 122 3.97 -6.64 6.51
CA GLN A 122 3.85 -7.75 7.46
C GLN A 122 5.23 -8.28 7.87
N GLN A 123 6.11 -8.59 6.90
CA GLN A 123 7.49 -8.99 7.17
C GLN A 123 8.24 -7.95 8.02
N TYR A 124 8.04 -6.66 7.74
CA TYR A 124 8.70 -5.58 8.45
C TYR A 124 8.22 -5.46 9.90
N SER A 125 6.90 -5.41 10.11
CA SER A 125 6.28 -5.28 11.44
C SER A 125 6.53 -6.50 12.35
N SER A 126 6.76 -7.67 11.74
CA SER A 126 7.06 -8.93 12.42
C SER A 126 8.53 -9.13 12.78
N LYS A 127 9.45 -8.22 12.37
CA LYS A 127 10.85 -8.29 12.82
C LYS A 127 10.94 -8.26 14.36
N SER A 128 11.97 -8.92 14.90
CA SER A 128 12.20 -9.10 16.34
C SER A 128 12.27 -7.77 17.08
N ALA A 129 11.98 -7.78 18.39
CA ALA A 129 12.02 -6.56 19.20
C ALA A 129 13.40 -5.89 19.18
N GLU A 130 14.48 -6.68 19.17
CA GLU A 130 15.86 -6.21 19.07
C GLU A 130 16.11 -5.31 17.85
N PHE A 131 15.48 -5.61 16.71
CA PHE A 131 15.56 -4.77 15.50
C PHE A 131 14.97 -3.37 15.71
N TRP A 132 13.99 -3.22 16.61
CA TRP A 132 13.29 -1.96 16.86
C TRP A 132 13.88 -1.17 18.04
N HIS A 133 14.80 -1.76 18.80
CA HIS A 133 15.49 -1.15 19.93
C HIS A 133 16.96 -0.81 19.63
N SER A 134 17.46 -1.19 18.45
CA SER A 134 18.79 -0.82 17.92
C SER A 134 18.80 0.54 17.24
#